data_AF-A0A3M1Z9V2-F1
#
_entry.id   AF-A0A3M1Z9V2-F1
#
_cell.length_a   1.000
_cell.length_b   1.000
_cell.length_c   1.000
_cell.angle_alpha   90.00
_cell.angle_beta   90.00
_cell.angle_gamma   90.00
#
_symmetry.space_group_name_H-M   'P 1'
#
loop_
_entity.id
_entity.type
_entity.pdbx_description
1 polymer ?
#
loop_
_entity_poly.entity_id
_entity_poly.type
_entity_poly.pdbx_seq_one_letter_code
_entity_poly.pdbx_strand_id
1 'polypeptide(L)'
;MVKEIAGLGVPQPAGAKGPAQAKAEKGFGEFLTESLQKVDALQKEADEAVTRAAQGEGDVQEAMVAVEKADVAFKLMMEVRQKILDAYQEIMRMQV
;
A
#
# COMPACT_ATOMS: atom_id res chain seq x y z
N MET A 1 36.12 44.00 40.34
CA MET A 1 37.08 42.96 40.82
C MET A 1 36.23 41.95 41.57
N VAL A 2 35.89 40.77 41.03
CA VAL A 2 36.69 39.55 40.81
C VAL A 2 35.97 38.74 39.70
N LYS A 3 36.49 38.66 38.47
CA LYS A 3 37.27 37.58 37.81
C LYS A 3 36.63 36.16 37.82
N GLU A 4 36.27 35.73 36.60
CA GLU A 4 36.17 34.39 35.98
C GLU A 4 36.40 33.12 36.82
N ILE A 5 35.61 32.07 36.56
CA ILE A 5 36.06 30.85 35.83
C ILE A 5 34.87 30.03 35.32
N ALA A 6 35.01 29.56 34.09
CA ALA A 6 34.19 28.56 33.43
C ALA A 6 34.32 27.17 34.09
N GLY A 7 33.29 26.32 33.98
CA GLY A 7 33.38 24.95 34.47
C GLY A 7 32.09 24.15 34.27
N LEU A 8 31.90 23.66 33.05
CA LEU A 8 31.13 22.49 32.62
C LEU A 8 30.52 21.60 33.74
N GLY A 9 29.19 21.57 33.81
CA GLY A 9 28.41 20.60 34.58
C GLY A 9 27.15 20.21 33.80
N VAL A 10 27.32 19.20 32.95
CA VAL A 10 26.34 18.39 32.20
C VAL A 10 24.85 18.71 32.41
N PRO A 11 24.09 19.13 31.37
CA PRO A 11 22.64 19.04 31.43
C PRO A 11 22.23 17.57 31.48
N GLN A 12 21.57 17.21 32.58
CA GLN A 12 20.82 15.98 32.80
C GLN A 12 20.17 15.49 31.49
N PRO A 13 20.28 14.20 31.09
CA PRO A 13 19.50 13.69 29.99
C PRO A 13 18.04 13.70 30.42
N ALA A 14 17.30 14.71 29.95
CA ALA A 14 15.86 14.73 29.98
C ALA A 14 15.39 13.43 29.31
N GLY A 15 14.62 12.66 30.09
CA GLY A 15 14.17 11.33 29.75
C GLY A 15 13.63 11.25 28.33
N ALA A 16 13.98 10.13 27.70
CA ALA A 16 13.45 9.61 26.46
C ALA A 16 12.07 10.19 26.12
N LYS A 17 12.04 11.06 25.12
CA LYS A 17 10.85 11.22 24.29
C LYS A 17 10.50 9.81 23.81
N GLY A 18 9.46 9.22 24.40
CA GLY A 18 8.89 7.96 23.97
C GLY A 18 8.65 8.00 22.47
N PRO A 19 8.69 6.84 21.79
CA PRO A 19 8.63 6.78 20.34
C PRO A 19 7.43 7.59 19.89
N ALA A 20 7.71 8.62 19.09
CA ALA A 20 6.69 9.32 18.34
C ALA A 20 5.81 8.23 17.74
N GLN A 21 4.51 8.28 18.06
CA GLN A 21 3.52 7.42 17.43
C GLN A 21 3.67 7.65 15.93
N ALA A 22 4.47 6.79 15.29
CA ALA A 22 4.38 6.51 13.90
C ALA A 22 2.92 6.10 13.74
N LYS A 23 2.11 7.04 13.23
CA LYS A 23 0.79 6.75 12.69
C LYS A 23 1.01 5.47 11.90
N ALA A 24 0.47 4.35 12.36
CA ALA A 24 0.69 3.07 11.73
C ALA A 24 0.22 3.23 10.29
N GLU A 25 1.17 3.49 9.38
CA GLU A 25 0.90 3.39 7.97
C GLU A 25 0.40 1.96 7.81
N LYS A 26 -0.80 1.82 7.24
CA LYS A 26 -1.40 0.51 7.01
C LYS A 26 -0.30 -0.41 6.51
N GLY A 27 -0.11 -1.52 7.23
CA GLY A 27 0.99 -2.42 6.93
C GLY A 27 0.91 -2.84 5.47
N PHE A 28 2.05 -3.10 4.83
CA PHE A 28 2.07 -3.50 3.42
C PHE A 28 1.10 -4.64 3.10
N GLY A 29 0.91 -5.60 4.01
CA GLY A 29 -0.08 -6.68 3.87
C GLY A 29 -1.54 -6.21 3.89
N GLU A 30 -1.86 -5.17 4.67
CA GLU A 30 -3.20 -4.55 4.68
C GLU A 30 -3.43 -3.81 3.36
N PHE A 31 -2.45 -3.04 2.89
CA PHE A 31 -2.51 -2.39 1.58
C PHE A 31 -2.69 -3.40 0.42
N LEU A 32 -1.98 -4.53 0.47
CA LEU A 32 -2.11 -5.60 -0.51
C LEU A 32 -3.50 -6.23 -0.47
N THR A 33 -4.03 -6.48 0.73
CA THR A 33 -5.36 -7.04 0.93
C THR A 33 -6.44 -6.10 0.38
N GLU A 34 -6.34 -4.80 0.66
CA GLU A 34 -7.23 -3.79 0.09
C GLU A 34 -7.13 -3.73 -1.43
N SER A 35 -5.93 -3.86 -1.98
CA SER A 35 -5.71 -3.87 -3.43
C SER A 35 -6.34 -5.10 -4.08
N LEU A 36 -6.25 -6.28 -3.47
CA LEU A 36 -6.94 -7.49 -3.92
C LEU A 36 -8.46 -7.29 -3.94
N GLN A 37 -9.01 -6.75 -2.85
CA GLN A 37 -10.44 -6.48 -2.74
C GLN A 37 -10.92 -5.48 -3.80
N LYS A 38 -10.11 -4.47 -4.12
CA LYS A 38 -10.42 -3.51 -5.18
C LYS A 38 -10.46 -4.18 -6.56
N VAL A 39 -9.51 -5.06 -6.87
CA VAL A 39 -9.51 -5.78 -8.15
C VAL A 39 -10.72 -6.72 -8.26
N ASP A 40 -11.07 -7.43 -7.19
CA ASP A 40 -12.29 -8.26 -7.14
C ASP A 40 -13.57 -7.43 -7.35
N ALA A 41 -13.65 -6.26 -6.72
CA ALA A 41 -14.78 -5.34 -6.91
C ALA A 41 -14.89 -4.86 -8.38
N LEU A 42 -13.77 -4.48 -9.00
CA LEU A 42 -13.73 -4.07 -10.40
C LEU A 42 -14.13 -5.20 -11.36
N GLN A 43 -13.72 -6.45 -11.08
CA GLN A 43 -14.14 -7.60 -11.86
C GLN A 43 -15.66 -7.82 -11.78
N LYS A 44 -16.24 -7.76 -10.58
CA LYS A 44 -17.69 -7.90 -10.39
C LYS A 44 -18.47 -6.79 -11.08
N GLU A 45 -17.99 -5.54 -10.97
CA GLU A 45 -18.59 -4.40 -11.65
C GLU A 45 -18.58 -4.60 -13.18
N ALA A 46 -17.47 -5.09 -13.74
CA ALA A 46 -17.35 -5.41 -15.14
C ALA A 46 -18.32 -6.53 -15.57
N ASP A 47 -18.40 -7.63 -14.81
CA ASP A 47 -19.31 -8.74 -15.09
C ASP A 47 -20.78 -8.30 -15.07
N GLU A 48 -21.16 -7.48 -14.08
CA GLU A 48 -22.50 -6.91 -14.00
C GLU A 48 -22.80 -5.98 -15.18
N ALA A 49 -21.86 -5.09 -15.52
CA ALA A 49 -22.03 -4.16 -16.64
C ALA A 49 -22.17 -4.92 -17.98
N VAL A 50 -21.35 -5.95 -18.20
CA VAL A 50 -21.45 -6.83 -19.37
C VAL A 50 -22.80 -7.55 -19.40
N THR A 51 -23.26 -8.06 -18.27
CA THR A 51 -24.56 -8.75 -18.17
C THR A 51 -25.71 -7.81 -18.52
N ARG A 52 -25.74 -6.59 -17.93
CA ARG A 52 -26.76 -5.59 -18.24
C ARG A 52 -26.73 -5.17 -19.71
N ALA A 53 -25.54 -4.96 -20.27
CA ALA A 53 -25.38 -4.63 -21.68
C ALA A 53 -25.87 -5.76 -22.59
N ALA A 54 -25.57 -7.02 -22.28
CA ALA A 54 -26.03 -8.19 -23.03
C ALA A 54 -27.56 -8.38 -22.96
N GLN A 55 -28.20 -7.94 -21.88
CA GLN A 55 -29.64 -7.93 -21.71
C GLN A 55 -30.33 -6.73 -22.41
N GLY A 56 -29.56 -5.78 -22.95
CA GLY A 56 -30.07 -4.56 -23.56
C GLY A 56 -30.51 -3.49 -22.55
N GLU A 57 -30.22 -3.68 -21.27
CA GLU A 57 -30.55 -2.77 -20.17
C GLU A 57 -29.39 -1.83 -19.80
N GLY A 58 -28.19 -2.07 -20.35
CA GLY A 58 -26.97 -1.30 -20.10
C GLY A 58 -26.27 -0.81 -21.36
N ASP A 59 -25.38 0.16 -21.20
CA ASP A 59 -24.54 0.70 -22.26
C ASP A 59 -23.32 -0.21 -22.52
N VAL A 60 -23.11 -0.60 -23.77
CA VAL A 60 -22.00 -1.47 -24.18
C VAL A 60 -20.65 -0.79 -24.00
N GLN A 61 -20.57 0.53 -24.20
CA GLN A 61 -19.36 1.32 -24.00
C GLN A 61 -18.99 1.39 -22.52
N GLU A 62 -19.97 1.51 -21.63
CA GLU A 62 -19.73 1.47 -20.19
C GLU A 62 -19.24 0.10 -19.73
N ALA A 63 -19.84 -0.99 -20.25
CA ALA A 63 -19.38 -2.34 -20.01
C ALA A 63 -17.93 -2.56 -20.51
N MET A 64 -17.61 -2.05 -21.70
CA MET A 64 -16.26 -2.13 -22.25
C MET A 64 -15.23 -1.39 -21.38
N VAL A 65 -15.56 -0.19 -20.92
CA VAL A 65 -14.71 0.58 -20.01
C VAL A 65 -14.53 -0.13 -18.66
N ALA A 66 -15.59 -0.73 -18.12
CA ALA A 66 -15.50 -1.49 -16.86
C ALA A 66 -14.57 -2.70 -17.00
N VAL A 67 -14.68 -3.44 -18.12
CA VAL A 67 -13.78 -4.56 -18.44
C VAL A 67 -12.32 -4.09 -18.58
N GLU A 68 -12.07 -3.00 -19.29
CA GLU A 68 -10.71 -2.45 -19.43
C GLU A 68 -10.11 -2.03 -18.08
N LYS A 69 -10.90 -1.40 -17.21
CA LYS A 69 -10.46 -1.05 -15.85
C LYS A 69 -10.07 -2.30 -15.05
N ALA A 70 -10.92 -3.34 -15.09
CA ALA A 70 -10.65 -4.59 -14.39
C ALA A 70 -9.37 -5.27 -14.92
N ASP A 71 -9.16 -5.30 -16.24
CA ASP A 71 -7.97 -5.88 -16.86
C ASP A 71 -6.68 -5.12 -16.49
N VAL A 72 -6.68 -3.79 -16.59
CA VAL A 72 -5.52 -2.96 -16.21
C VAL A 72 -5.20 -3.13 -14.72
N ALA A 73 -6.22 -3.10 -13.86
CA ALA A 73 -6.03 -3.28 -12.42
C ALA A 73 -5.48 -4.68 -12.09
N PHE A 74 -5.95 -5.72 -12.78
CA PHE A 74 -5.45 -7.08 -12.63
C PHE A 74 -4.00 -7.22 -13.08
N LYS A 75 -3.62 -6.64 -14.22
CA LYS A 75 -2.23 -6.61 -14.70
C LYS A 75 -1.29 -5.97 -13.68
N LEU A 76 -1.69 -4.82 -13.14
CA LEU A 76 -0.93 -4.16 -12.07
C LEU A 76 -0.78 -5.08 -10.85
N MET A 77 -1.85 -5.79 -10.47
CA MET A 77 -1.84 -6.77 -9.39
C MET A 77 -0.80 -7.88 -9.62
N MET A 78 -0.72 -8.41 -10.84
CA MET A 78 0.26 -9.43 -11.20
C MET A 78 1.69 -8.92 -11.09
N GLU A 79 1.95 -7.68 -11.50
CA GLU A 79 3.26 -7.06 -11.34
C GLU A 79 3.63 -6.92 -9.86
N VAL A 80 2.71 -6.46 -9.02
CA VAL A 80 2.91 -6.36 -7.57
C VAL A 80 3.18 -7.74 -6.96
N ARG A 81 2.41 -8.76 -7.35
CA ARG A 81 2.64 -10.16 -6.92
C ARG A 81 4.05 -10.61 -7.26
N GLN A 82 4.53 -10.34 -8.47
CA GLN A 82 5.88 -10.71 -8.88
C GLN A 82 6.92 -10.01 -8.00
N LYS A 83 6.77 -8.70 -7.77
CA LYS A 83 7.68 -7.92 -6.90
C LYS A 83 7.71 -8.43 -5.45
N ILE A 84 6.58 -8.90 -4.92
CA ILE A 84 6.52 -9.48 -3.57
C ILE A 84 7.29 -10.79 -3.51
N LEU A 85 7.14 -11.66 -4.51
CA LEU A 85 7.87 -12.91 -4.59
C LEU A 85 9.38 -12.64 -4.70
N ASP A 86 9.78 -11.66 -5.51
CA ASP A 86 11.17 -11.24 -5.64
C ASP A 86 11.72 -10.71 -4.30
N ALA A 87 10.96 -9.84 -3.60
CA ALA A 87 11.35 -9.31 -2.30
C ALA A 87 11.48 -10.40 -1.23
N TYR A 88 10.59 -11.39 -1.23
CA TYR A 88 10.69 -12.54 -0.33
C TYR A 88 11.95 -13.38 -0.62
N GLN A 89 12.25 -13.63 -1.89
CA GLN A 89 13.47 -14.33 -2.31
C GLN A 89 14.75 -13.57 -1.93
N GLU A 90 14.76 -12.25 -2.06
CA GLU A 90 15.90 -11.40 -1.71
C GLU A 90 16.21 -11.45 -0.20
N ILE A 91 15.19 -11.39 0.66
CA ILE A 91 15.36 -11.52 2.12
C ILE A 91 15.99 -12.87 2.48
N MET A 92 15.57 -13.95 1.82
CA MET A 92 16.15 -15.30 2.04
C MET A 92 17.62 -15.37 1.62
N ARG A 93 18.01 -14.64 0.56
CA ARG A 93 19.40 -14.56 0.09
C ARG A 93 20.33 -13.75 0.99
N MET A 94 19.79 -12.81 1.79
CA MET A 94 20.59 -12.05 2.76
C MET A 94 20.94 -12.85 4.03
N GLN A 95 20.24 -13.94 4.32
CA GLN A 95 20.41 -14.73 5.56
C GLN A 95 21.29 -15.98 5.39
N VAL A 96 21.77 -16.28 4.18
CA VAL A 96 22.70 -17.41 3.91
C VAL A 96 24.15 -16.96 3.85
#